data_AF-A0A1A8FPD5-F1
#
_entry.id   AF-A0A1A8FPD5-F1
#
_cell.length_a   1.000
_cell.length_b   1.000
_cell.length_c   1.000
_cell.angle_alpha   90.00
_cell.angle_beta   90.00
_cell.angle_gamma   90.00
#
_symmetry.space_group_name_H-M   'P 1'
#
loop_
_entity.id
_entity.type
_entity.pdbx_description
1 polymer ?
#
loop_
_entity_poly.entity_id
_entity_poly.type
_entity_poly.pdbx_seq_one_letter_code
_entity_poly.pdbx_strand_id
1 'polypeptide(L)' 'TEEFMKLVLTAAEDNHRPMNYVLLWLSLVGPAVGLDVPLEYCMEPQPSDP' A
#
# COMPACT_ATOMS: atom_id res chain seq x y z
N THR A 1 10.30 10.25 10.13
CA THR A 1 8.90 9.75 10.05
C THR A 1 7.95 10.81 9.54
N GLU A 2 8.02 12.04 10.06
CA GLU A 2 7.12 13.14 9.69
C GLU A 2 7.33 13.69 8.25
N GLU A 3 8.59 13.87 7.84
CA GLU A 3 8.97 14.25 6.46
C GLU A 3 8.37 13.31 5.40
N PHE A 4 8.40 12.00 5.67
CA PHE A 4 7.87 10.98 4.77
C PHE A 4 6.33 10.98 4.75
N MET A 5 5.71 11.24 5.91
CA MET A 5 4.26 11.37 6.01
C MET A 5 3.75 12.58 5.21
N LYS A 6 4.48 13.69 5.17
CA LYS A 6 4.13 14.85 4.34
C LYS A 6 4.08 14.49 2.86
N LEU A 7 5.06 13.75 2.34
CA LEU A 7 5.07 13.28 0.95
C LEU A 7 3.86 12.38 0.64
N VAL A 8 3.54 11.47 1.56
CA VAL A 8 2.37 10.58 1.48
C VAL A 8 1.06 11.38 1.52
N LEU A 9 0.97 12.41 2.36
CA LEU A 9 -0.17 13.32 2.41
C LEU A 9 -0.35 14.10 1.10
N THR A 10 0.73 14.70 0.59
CA THR A 10 0.70 15.46 -0.66
C THR A 10 0.28 14.58 -1.84
N ALA A 11 0.77 13.33 -1.89
CA ALA A 11 0.37 12.37 -2.94
C ALA A 11 -1.11 11.97 -2.84
N ALA A 12 -1.65 11.88 -1.63
CA ALA A 12 -3.07 11.58 -1.41
C ALA A 12 -3.99 12.78 -1.76
N GLU A 13 -3.56 14.00 -1.40
CA GLU A 13 -4.28 15.24 -1.72
C GLU A 13 -4.37 15.49 -3.23
N ASP A 14 -3.29 15.21 -3.97
CA ASP A 14 -3.25 15.34 -5.44
C ASP A 14 -4.35 14.50 -6.13
N ASN A 15 -4.65 13.33 -5.56
CA ASN A 15 -5.67 12.42 -6.10
C ASN A 15 -7.10 12.72 -5.64
N HIS A 16 -7.32 13.76 -4.81
CA HIS A 16 -8.64 14.19 -4.29
C HIS A 16 -9.49 13.06 -3.71
N ARG A 17 -8.85 11.99 -3.24
CA ARG A 17 -9.53 10.78 -2.75
C ARG A 17 -9.02 10.48 -1.35
N PRO A 18 -9.91 10.15 -0.39
CA PRO A 18 -9.47 9.65 0.90
C PRO A 18 -8.71 8.34 0.68
N MET A 19 -7.38 8.41 0.78
CA MET A 19 -6.48 7.27 0.68
C MET A 19 -6.09 6.81 2.09
N ASN A 20 -5.94 5.51 2.25
CA ASN A 20 -5.47 4.94 3.51
C ASN A 20 -3.96 5.18 3.63
N TYR A 21 -3.56 6.14 4.47
CA TYR A 21 -2.17 6.52 4.68
C TYR A 21 -1.28 5.39 5.21
N VAL A 22 -1.85 4.46 5.98
CA VAL A 22 -1.13 3.28 6.47
C VAL A 22 -0.80 2.35 5.30
N LEU A 23 -1.77 2.11 4.41
CA LEU A 23 -1.54 1.31 3.20
C LEU A 23 -0.53 1.98 2.28
N LEU A 24 -0.66 3.28 2.00
CA LEU A 24 0.29 4.00 1.13
C LEU A 24 1.72 3.95 1.68
N TRP A 25 1.87 4.12 3.00
CA TRP A 25 3.16 4.03 3.67
C TRP A 25 3.75 2.61 3.56
N LEU A 26 2.94 1.57 3.81
CA LEU A 26 3.38 0.18 3.68
C LEU A 26 3.73 -0.18 2.23
N SER A 27 3.02 0.34 1.24
CA SER A 27 3.35 0.12 -0.17
C SER A 27 4.69 0.74 -0.57
N LEU A 28 5.08 1.86 0.05
CA LEU A 28 6.32 2.56 -0.27
C LEU A 28 7.52 2.02 0.54
N VAL A 29 7.31 1.74 1.83
CA VAL A 29 8.36 1.28 2.74
C VAL A 29 8.54 -0.22 2.68
N GLY A 30 7.48 -1.00 2.44
CA GLY A 30 7.51 -2.46 2.38
C GLY A 30 8.61 -2.99 1.45
N PRO A 31 8.61 -2.62 0.16
CA PRO A 31 9.67 -3.02 -0.76
C PRO A 31 11.08 -2.54 -0.33
N ALA A 32 11.18 -1.30 0.20
CA ALA A 32 12.46 -0.72 0.61
C ALA A 32 13.10 -1.43 1.82
N VAL A 33 12.30 -2.07 2.67
CA VAL A 33 12.78 -2.87 3.81
C VAL A 33 12.82 -4.38 3.53
N GLY A 34 12.53 -4.80 2.29
CA GLY A 34 12.48 -6.22 1.91
C GLY A 34 11.24 -6.96 2.42
N LEU A 35 10.18 -6.24 2.81
CA LEU A 35 8.83 -6.79 2.97
C LEU A 35 8.25 -7.00 1.57
N ASP A 36 8.62 -8.11 0.94
CA ASP A 36 7.94 -8.61 -0.25
C ASP A 36 6.73 -9.43 0.20
N VAL A 37 5.53 -9.04 -0.24
CA VAL A 37 4.31 -9.83 -0.01
C VAL A 37 4.08 -10.64 -1.28
N PRO A 38 4.25 -11.97 -1.25
CA PRO A 38 3.99 -12.80 -2.41
C PRO A 38 2.57 -12.54 -2.92
N LEU A 39 2.42 -12.34 -4.23
CA LEU A 39 1.14 -12.05 -4.87
C LEU A 39 0.08 -13.11 -4.55
N GLU A 40 0.50 -14.35 -4.25
CA GLU A 40 -0.34 -15.45 -3.80
C GLU A 40 -1.18 -15.11 -2.56
N TYR A 41 -0.71 -14.22 -1.68
CA TYR A 41 -1.46 -13.74 -0.51
C TYR A 41 -2.34 -12.52 -0.81
N CYS A 42 -2.08 -11.80 -1.90
CA CYS A 42 -2.90 -10.66 -2.34
C CYS A 42 -4.02 -11.08 -3.29
N MET A 43 -3.89 -12.22 -3.95
CA MET A 43 -4.96 -12.77 -4.78
C MET A 43 -5.95 -13.49 -3.87
N GLU A 44 -7.20 -13.02 -3.86
CA GLU A 44 -8.30 -13.78 -3.29
C GLU A 44 -8.31 -15.16 -3.96
N PRO A 45 -8.26 -16.27 -3.21
CA PRO A 45 -8.26 -17.60 -3.80
C PRO A 45 -9.49 -17.70 -4.70
N GLN A 46 -9.25 -17.89 -6.00
CA GLN A 46 -10.32 -18.13 -6.97
C GLN A 46 -11.19 -19.26 -6.41
N PRO A 47 -12.52 -19.08 -6.31
CA PRO A 47 -13.39 -20.13 -5.84
C PRO A 47 -13.19 -21.32 -6.76
N SER A 48 -12.61 -22.38 -6.20
CA SER A 48 -12.48 -23.66 -6.90
C SER A 48 -13.88 -24.17 -7.15
N ASP A 49 -14.32 -24.09 -8.40
CA ASP A 49 -15.58 -24.71 -8.84
C ASP A 49 -15.58 -26.22 -8.46
N PRO A 50 -16.74 -26.75 -8.04
CA PRO A 50 -16.89 -28.04 -7.37
C PRO A 50 -16.61 -29.27 -8.24
#